data_AF-A0A191Z295-F1
#
_entry.id   AF-A0A191Z295-F1
#
_cell.length_a   1.000
_cell.length_b   1.000
_cell.length_c   1.000
_cell.angle_alpha   90.00
_cell.angle_beta   90.00
_cell.angle_gamma   90.00
#
_symmetry.space_group_name_H-M   'P 1'
#
loop_
_entity.id
_entity.type
_entity.pdbx_description
1 polymer ?
#
loop_
_entity_poly.entity_id
_entity_poly.type
_entity_poly.pdbx_seq_one_letter_code
_entity_poly.pdbx_strand_id
1 'polypeptide(L)'
;MGRDAKTMKTRQSDPMPEISYQRDDGNTFLYRCNITERQVVWSTFLTNTNEWGRWRNSYEAGDATTTFFVTKGVLRIVNDQAGEEPFSKKDF
;
A
#
# COMPACT_ATOMS: atom_id res chain seq x y z
N MET A 1 -7.61 -10.97 -13.19
CA MET A 1 -6.90 -9.92 -13.95
C MET A 1 -7.01 -8.61 -13.18
N GLY A 2 -5.88 -8.06 -12.73
CA GLY A 2 -5.86 -6.74 -12.08
C GLY A 2 -6.29 -5.67 -13.09
N ARG A 3 -7.13 -4.73 -12.66
CA ARG A 3 -7.49 -3.56 -13.48
C ARG A 3 -6.53 -2.44 -13.14
N ASP A 4 -6.10 -1.68 -14.13
CA ASP A 4 -5.10 -0.64 -13.96
C ASP A 4 -5.57 0.42 -12.95
N ALA A 5 -4.66 0.79 -12.05
CA ALA A 5 -4.85 1.93 -11.18
C ALA A 5 -4.37 3.19 -11.91
N LYS A 6 -5.18 4.26 -11.91
CA LYS A 6 -4.66 5.59 -12.28
C LYS A 6 -3.62 6.04 -11.25
N THR A 7 -2.89 7.11 -11.57
CA THR A 7 -1.86 7.70 -10.71
C THR A 7 -2.30 7.75 -9.24
N MET A 8 -1.56 7.06 -8.38
CA MET A 8 -1.73 7.13 -6.93
C MET A 8 -1.40 8.54 -6.45
N LYS A 9 -2.21 9.04 -5.52
CA LYS A 9 -2.04 10.35 -4.89
C LYS A 9 -1.87 10.20 -3.39
N THR A 10 -0.78 10.75 -2.86
CA THR A 10 -0.61 10.95 -1.42
C THR A 10 -1.61 11.99 -0.93
N ARG A 11 -2.37 11.66 0.10
CA ARG A 11 -3.31 12.59 0.76
C ARG A 11 -2.74 13.14 2.06
N GLN A 12 -2.05 12.30 2.80
CA GLN A 12 -1.42 12.61 4.07
C GLN A 12 -0.12 11.80 4.16
N SER A 13 0.93 12.41 4.69
CA SER A 13 2.22 11.73 4.90
C SER A 13 2.45 11.36 6.35
N ASP A 14 1.93 12.14 7.31
CA ASP A 14 2.16 11.95 8.74
C ASP A 14 0.90 12.25 9.56
N PRO A 15 0.67 11.58 10.71
CA PRO A 15 1.49 10.51 11.29
C PRO A 15 1.18 9.11 10.70
N MET A 16 0.10 8.99 9.95
CA MET A 16 -0.32 7.74 9.30
C MET A 16 -0.49 8.05 7.81
N PRO A 17 0.45 7.64 6.95
CA PRO A 17 0.37 7.98 5.54
C PRO A 17 -0.88 7.42 4.87
N GLU A 18 -1.53 8.24 4.05
CA GLU A 18 -2.71 7.89 3.29
C GLU A 18 -2.48 8.09 1.80
N ILE A 19 -2.87 7.10 1.01
CA ILE A 19 -2.85 7.17 -0.46
C ILE A 19 -4.24 6.90 -1.01
N SER A 20 -4.54 7.50 -2.13
CA SER A 20 -5.76 7.23 -2.88
C SER A 20 -5.46 7.03 -4.35
N TYR A 21 -6.25 6.19 -5.01
CA TYR A 21 -6.27 6.13 -6.46
C TYR A 21 -7.70 5.96 -6.95
N GLN A 22 -7.95 6.45 -8.16
CA GLN A 22 -9.21 6.24 -8.84
C GLN A 22 -9.04 5.11 -9.85
N ARG A 23 -9.98 4.17 -9.86
CA ARG A 23 -10.08 3.13 -10.89
C ARG A 23 -10.88 3.62 -12.09
N ASP A 24 -10.81 2.89 -13.19
CA ASP A 24 -11.53 3.24 -14.42
C ASP A 24 -13.07 3.18 -14.27
N ASP A 25 -13.57 2.43 -13.29
CA ASP A 25 -14.99 2.42 -12.94
C ASP A 25 -15.45 3.68 -12.17
N GLY A 26 -14.55 4.65 -11.97
CA GLY A 26 -14.80 5.90 -11.25
C GLY A 26 -14.69 5.78 -9.74
N ASN A 27 -14.58 4.56 -9.20
CA ASN A 27 -14.47 4.34 -7.77
C ASN A 27 -13.10 4.82 -7.26
N THR A 28 -13.14 5.56 -6.16
CA THR A 28 -11.93 5.98 -5.46
C THR A 28 -11.67 5.04 -4.31
N PHE A 29 -10.45 4.51 -4.25
CA PHE A 29 -10.00 3.67 -3.17
C PHE A 29 -9.02 4.46 -2.31
N LEU A 30 -9.19 4.36 -1.00
CA LEU A 30 -8.38 5.03 -0.01
C LEU A 30 -7.74 3.97 0.89
N TYR A 31 -6.44 4.12 1.09
CA TYR A 31 -5.64 3.24 1.93
C TYR A 31 -4.80 4.08 2.88
N ARG A 32 -4.60 3.56 4.08
CA ARG A 32 -3.58 4.02 5.00
C ARG A 32 -2.56 2.92 5.21
N CYS A 33 -1.29 3.29 5.36
CA CYS A 33 -0.26 2.35 5.78
C CYS A 33 0.21 2.64 7.19
N ASN A 34 0.57 1.57 7.88
CA ASN A 34 1.40 1.59 9.06
C ASN A 34 2.74 0.95 8.68
N ILE A 35 3.82 1.70 8.85
CA ILE A 35 5.17 1.24 8.58
C ILE A 35 5.79 0.89 9.93
N THR A 36 6.08 -0.39 10.13
CA THR A 36 6.89 -0.88 11.26
C THR A 36 8.34 -1.03 10.82
N GLU A 37 9.23 -1.55 11.67
CA GLU A 37 10.68 -1.61 11.39
C GLU A 37 11.04 -2.18 10.00
N ARG A 38 10.30 -3.18 9.52
CA ARG A 38 10.53 -3.80 8.19
C ARG A 38 9.27 -4.19 7.43
N GLN A 39 8.08 -3.85 7.92
CA GLN A 39 6.83 -4.27 7.32
C GLN A 39 5.96 -3.07 6.99
N VAL A 40 5.28 -3.14 5.84
CA VAL A 40 4.22 -2.22 5.47
C VAL A 40 2.89 -2.94 5.63
N VAL A 41 2.05 -2.44 6.51
CA VAL A 41 0.73 -3.00 6.77
C VAL A 41 -0.34 -2.02 6.29
N TRP A 42 -1.20 -2.49 5.40
CA TRP A 42 -2.25 -1.65 4.80
C TRP A 42 -3.59 -1.83 5.52
N SER A 43 -4.39 -0.76 5.53
CA SER A 43 -5.81 -0.77 5.90
C SER A 43 -6.57 0.03 4.85
N THR A 44 -7.71 -0.51 4.41
CA THR A 44 -8.56 0.09 3.37
C THR A 44 -9.71 0.83 4.02
N PHE A 45 -10.07 1.99 3.49
CA PHE A 45 -11.28 2.70 3.89
C PHE A 45 -12.51 2.06 3.22
N LEU A 46 -13.50 1.70 4.03
CA LEU A 46 -14.74 1.09 3.60
C LEU A 46 -15.81 2.18 3.44
N THR A 47 -16.10 2.59 2.21
CA THR A 47 -17.02 3.69 1.93
C THR A 47 -18.47 3.42 2.32
N ASN A 48 -18.85 2.13 2.39
CA ASN A 48 -20.18 1.70 2.80
C ASN A 48 -20.42 1.84 4.31
N THR A 49 -19.39 1.65 5.14
CA THR A 49 -19.48 1.81 6.60
C THR A 49 -18.87 3.12 7.10
N ASN A 50 -18.17 3.85 6.22
CA ASN A 50 -17.43 5.08 6.55
C ASN A 50 -16.35 4.85 7.62
N GLU A 51 -15.72 3.68 7.59
CA GLU A 51 -14.73 3.25 8.59
C GLU A 51 -13.48 2.66 7.93
N TRP A 52 -12.39 2.66 8.68
CA TRP A 52 -11.20 1.91 8.29
C TRP A 52 -11.40 0.43 8.59
N GLY A 53 -11.15 -0.41 7.58
CA GLY A 53 -11.11 -1.84 7.75
C GLY A 53 -9.93 -2.29 8.63
N ARG A 54 -9.91 -3.59 8.92
CA ARG A 54 -8.81 -4.23 9.65
C ARG A 54 -7.45 -3.94 8.99
N TRP A 55 -6.42 -3.98 9.81
CA TRP A 55 -5.05 -4.05 9.32
C TRP A 55 -4.83 -5.41 8.63
N ARG A 56 -4.13 -5.38 7.49
CA ARG A 56 -3.82 -6.56 6.69
C ARG A 56 -2.51 -7.19 7.13
N ASN A 57 -2.48 -7.70 8.36
CA ASN A 57 -1.32 -8.30 9.01
C ASN A 57 -1.55 -9.76 9.44
N SER A 58 -2.54 -10.45 8.87
CA SER A 58 -2.82 -11.86 9.18
C SER A 58 -2.70 -12.74 7.94
N TYR A 59 -1.66 -13.58 7.92
CA TYR A 59 -1.46 -14.54 6.84
C TYR A 59 -2.59 -15.59 6.80
N GLU A 60 -3.12 -15.99 7.96
CA GLU A 60 -4.28 -16.89 8.06
C GLU A 60 -5.53 -16.29 7.41
N ALA A 61 -5.66 -14.96 7.41
CA ALA A 61 -6.71 -14.24 6.72
C ALA A 61 -6.43 -13.99 5.22
N GLY A 62 -5.33 -14.57 4.70
CA GLY A 62 -4.89 -14.43 3.31
C GLY A 62 -4.24 -13.09 2.98
N ASP A 63 -3.81 -12.32 3.98
CA ASP A 63 -3.15 -11.04 3.73
C ASP A 63 -1.76 -11.23 3.15
N ALA A 64 -1.43 -10.38 2.17
CA ALA A 64 -0.10 -10.30 1.63
C ALA A 64 0.87 -9.68 2.64
N THR A 65 2.02 -10.30 2.81
CA THR A 65 3.12 -9.77 3.59
C THR A 65 3.95 -8.84 2.72
N THR A 66 3.95 -7.54 3.05
CA THR A 66 4.80 -6.55 2.37
C THR A 66 5.94 -6.13 3.28
N THR A 67 7.17 -6.38 2.85
CA THR A 67 8.39 -5.96 3.55
C THR A 67 9.20 -5.02 2.68
N PHE A 68 10.10 -4.25 3.30
CA PHE A 68 10.97 -3.35 2.57
C PHE A 68 12.41 -3.40 3.07
N PHE A 69 13.34 -3.17 2.14
CA PHE A 69 14.77 -3.13 2.41
C PHE A 69 15.38 -1.94 1.69
N VAL A 70 16.26 -1.20 2.37
CA VAL A 70 17.03 -0.12 1.74
C VAL A 70 18.50 -0.52 1.73
N THR A 71 19.07 -0.70 0.54
CA THR A 71 20.48 -1.06 0.37
C THR A 71 21.11 -0.15 -0.68
N LYS A 72 22.21 0.52 -0.33
CA LYS A 72 22.95 1.42 -1.24
C LYS A 72 22.06 2.46 -1.96
N GLY A 73 21.05 2.99 -1.27
CA GLY A 73 20.13 4.00 -1.83
C GLY A 73 19.06 3.45 -2.78
N VAL A 74 18.91 2.12 -2.87
CA VAL A 74 17.80 1.46 -3.57
C VAL A 74 16.84 0.91 -2.52
N LEU A 75 15.58 1.33 -2.60
CA LEU A 75 14.46 0.76 -1.86
C LEU A 75 13.98 -0.49 -2.61
N ARG A 76 13.82 -1.61 -1.93
CA ARG A 76 13.19 -2.82 -2.47
C ARG A 76 11.94 -3.09 -1.68
N ILE A 77 10.81 -3.20 -2.35
CA ILE A 77 9.55 -3.64 -1.78
C ILE A 77 9.34 -5.09 -2.18
N VAL A 78 9.16 -5.97 -1.19
CA VAL A 78 8.92 -7.39 -1.40
C VAL A 78 7.52 -7.71 -0.91
N ASN A 79 6.69 -8.24 -1.80
CA ASN A 79 5.35 -8.72 -1.50
C ASN A 79 5.26 -10.21 -1.86
N ASP A 80 4.86 -11.03 -0.90
CA ASP A 80 4.76 -12.49 -1.05
C ASP A 80 3.73 -12.95 -2.13
N GLN A 81 2.80 -12.09 -2.53
CA GLN A 81 1.78 -12.38 -3.54
C GLN A 81 1.98 -11.63 -4.87
N ALA A 82 2.80 -10.59 -4.90
CA ALA A 82 3.02 -9.73 -6.08
C ALA A 82 4.47 -9.65 -6.57
N GLY A 83 5.43 -10.20 -5.82
CA GLY A 83 6.85 -10.21 -6.18
C GLY A 83 7.66 -9.07 -5.54
N GLU A 84 8.83 -8.80 -6.10
CA GLU A 84 9.76 -7.77 -5.65
C GLU A 84 9.85 -6.63 -6.68
N GLU A 85 9.78 -5.39 -6.21
CA GLU A 85 9.94 -4.19 -7.03
C GLU A 85 11.02 -3.26 -6.42
N PRO A 86 12.05 -2.89 -7.19
CA PRO A 86 13.06 -1.92 -6.77
C PRO A 86 12.70 -0.48 -7.16
N PHE A 87 13.00 0.47 -6.27
CA PHE A 87 12.85 1.91 -6.47
C PHE A 87 14.16 2.62 -6.15
N SER A 88 14.58 3.47 -7.08
CA SER A 88 15.72 4.38 -6.96
C SER A 88 15.23 5.80 -6.68
N LYS A 89 16.17 6.71 -6.38
CA LYS A 89 15.86 8.13 -6.22
C LYS A 89 15.24 8.78 -7.47
N LYS A 90 15.43 8.20 -8.66
CA LYS A 90 14.88 8.75 -9.92
C LYS A 90 13.40 8.40 -10.12
N ASP A 91 12.86 7.49 -9.32
CA ASP A 91 11.48 7.01 -9.43
C ASP A 91 10.49 7.83 -8.58
N PHE A 92 10.99 8.86 -7.88
CA PHE A 92 10.24 9.82 -7.06
C PHE A 92 10.50 11.25 -7.54
#